data_AF-A0A5R2MYK9-F1
#
_entry.id   AF-A0A5R2MYK9-F1
#
_cell.length_a   1.000
_cell.length_b   1.000
_cell.length_c   1.000
_cell.angle_alpha   90.00
_cell.angle_beta   90.00
_cell.angle_gamma   90.00
#
_symmetry.space_group_name_H-M   'P 1'
#
loop_
_entity.id
_entity.type
_entity.pdbx_description
1 polymer ?
#
loop_
_entity_poly.entity_id
_entity_poly.type
_entity_poly.pdbx_seq_one_letter_code
_entity_poly.pdbx_strand_id
1 'polypeptide(L)' 'ELLKGYVFSTLEEQASDKFLGGGTVKAVAAASAFLKEQGKVDAVLPDYSKYVTSKYVTEALASN' A
#
# COMPACT_ATOMS: atom_id res chain seq x y z
N GLU A 1 -13.29 24.70 -6.41
CA GLU A 1 -14.05 23.70 -5.62
C GLU A 1 -13.79 22.23 -6.03
N LEU A 2 -13.77 21.86 -7.33
CA LEU A 2 -13.57 20.45 -7.78
C LEU A 2 -12.27 19.75 -7.33
N LEU A 3 -11.21 20.48 -6.96
CA LEU A 3 -9.91 19.91 -6.57
C LEU A 3 -9.58 20.06 -5.08
N LYS A 4 -10.51 20.58 -4.26
CA LYS A 4 -10.27 20.67 -2.81
C LYS A 4 -10.13 19.26 -2.24
N GLY A 5 -8.95 18.93 -1.72
CA GLY A 5 -8.62 17.61 -1.19
C GLY A 5 -7.90 16.67 -2.17
N TYR A 6 -7.71 17.07 -3.43
CA TYR A 6 -6.88 16.33 -4.38
C TYR A 6 -5.40 16.65 -4.14
N VAL A 7 -4.89 16.17 -3.01
CA VAL A 7 -3.48 16.31 -2.64
C VAL A 7 -2.78 14.97 -2.86
N PHE A 8 -1.56 15.03 -3.37
CA PHE A 8 -0.65 13.89 -3.29
C PHE A 8 -0.09 13.82 -1.87
N SER A 9 0.01 12.60 -1.34
CA SER A 9 0.60 12.37 -0.03
C SER A 9 2.08 12.81 -0.01
N THR A 10 2.52 13.34 1.12
CA THR A 10 3.95 13.68 1.31
C THR A 10 4.81 12.41 1.34
N LEU A 11 6.14 12.56 1.26
CA LEU A 11 7.06 11.42 1.37
C LEU A 11 6.93 10.73 2.74
N GLU A 12 6.78 11.51 3.82
CA GLU A 12 6.56 11.01 5.18
C GLU A 12 5.26 10.23 5.30
N GLU A 13 4.17 10.76 4.73
CA GLU A 13 2.89 10.06 4.71
C GLU A 13 3.01 8.75 3.94
N GLN A 14 3.55 8.78 2.72
CA GLN A 14 3.76 7.59 1.90
C GLN A 14 4.59 6.52 2.61
N ALA A 15 5.63 6.91 3.35
CA ALA A 15 6.49 6.00 4.10
C ALA A 15 5.84 5.46 5.39
N SER A 16 4.82 6.13 5.92
CA SER A 16 4.18 5.75 7.18
C SER A 16 3.47 4.40 7.14
N ASP A 17 3.17 3.87 8.33
CA ASP A 17 2.38 2.64 8.53
C ASP A 17 0.99 2.69 7.92
N LYS A 18 0.46 3.90 7.64
CA LYS A 18 -0.81 4.08 6.95
C LYS A 18 -0.75 3.62 5.49
N PHE A 19 0.44 3.69 4.87
CA PHE A 19 0.66 3.37 3.47
C PHE A 19 1.76 2.31 3.31
N LEU A 20 2.93 2.67 2.76
CA LEU A 20 3.96 1.70 2.37
C LEU A 20 4.68 1.06 3.57
N GLY A 21 4.58 1.65 4.76
CA GLY A 21 5.09 1.07 6.01
C GLY A 21 4.26 -0.11 6.54
N GLY A 22 3.02 -0.32 6.07
CA GLY A 22 2.24 -1.49 6.48
C GLY A 22 0.77 -1.53 6.04
N GLY A 23 0.14 -0.38 5.83
CA GLY A 23 -1.27 -0.29 5.42
C GLY A 23 -1.51 -0.93 4.05
N THR A 24 -0.61 -0.73 3.10
CA THR A 24 -0.71 -1.27 1.75
C THR A 24 -0.66 -2.80 1.73
N VAL A 25 0.21 -3.44 2.51
CA VAL A 25 0.26 -4.92 2.56
C VAL A 25 -1.04 -5.50 3.14
N LYS A 26 -1.62 -4.87 4.16
CA LYS A 26 -2.93 -5.24 4.72
C LYS A 26 -4.04 -5.09 3.69
N ALA A 27 -4.03 -3.98 2.94
CA ALA A 27 -5.01 -3.73 1.88
C ALA A 27 -4.92 -4.77 0.75
N VAL A 28 -3.71 -5.14 0.33
CA VAL A 28 -3.49 -6.18 -0.70
C VAL A 28 -3.98 -7.54 -0.20
N ALA A 29 -3.67 -7.90 1.05
CA ALA A 29 -4.16 -9.15 1.64
C ALA A 29 -5.69 -9.19 1.69
N ALA A 30 -6.33 -8.11 2.15
CA ALA A 30 -7.79 -8.00 2.20
C ALA A 30 -8.44 -8.08 0.80
N ALA A 31 -7.90 -7.36 -0.18
CA ALA A 31 -8.39 -7.42 -1.56
C ALA A 31 -8.25 -8.83 -2.15
N SER A 32 -7.13 -9.51 -1.87
CA SER A 32 -6.91 -10.89 -2.33
C SER A 32 -7.89 -11.87 -1.69
N ALA A 33 -8.18 -11.72 -0.39
CA ALA A 33 -9.19 -12.51 0.30
C ALA A 33 -10.58 -12.30 -0.27
N PHE A 34 -10.95 -11.04 -0.52
CA PHE A 34 -12.21 -10.67 -1.18
C PHE A 34 -12.34 -11.31 -2.58
N LEU A 35 -11.29 -11.24 -3.39
CA LEU A 35 -11.28 -11.87 -4.72
C LEU A 35 -11.44 -13.40 -4.63
N LYS A 36 -10.86 -14.04 -3.61
CA LYS A 36 -11.02 -15.48 -3.37
C LYS A 36 -12.46 -15.83 -2.97
N GLU A 37 -13.06 -15.05 -2.08
CA GLU A 37 -14.46 -15.23 -1.68
C GLU A 37 -15.42 -15.10 -2.88
N GLN A 38 -15.12 -14.22 -3.82
CA GLN A 38 -15.87 -14.06 -5.06
C GLN A 38 -15.55 -15.11 -6.15
N GLY A 39 -14.66 -16.06 -5.89
CA GLY A 39 -14.23 -17.07 -6.85
C GLY A 39 -13.46 -16.51 -8.05
N LYS A 40 -12.81 -15.35 -7.91
CA LYS A 40 -11.98 -14.72 -8.96
C LYS A 40 -10.53 -15.19 -8.94
N VAL A 41 -10.08 -15.73 -7.81
CA VAL A 41 -8.75 -16.37 -7.65
C VAL A 41 -8.89 -17.64 -6.85
N ASP A 42 -8.11 -18.67 -7.19
CA ASP A 42 -8.21 -19.99 -6.54
C ASP A 42 -7.56 -20.02 -5.15
N ALA A 43 -6.51 -19.22 -4.96
CA ALA A 43 -5.71 -19.20 -3.74
C ALA A 43 -5.23 -17.79 -3.39
N VAL A 44 -4.81 -17.62 -2.13
CA VAL A 44 -4.18 -16.41 -1.60
C VAL A 44 -2.86 -16.77 -0.95
N LEU A 45 -1.93 -15.81 -0.90
CA LEU A 45 -0.68 -15.97 -0.17
C LEU A 45 -0.89 -15.75 1.34
N PRO A 46 -0.11 -16.43 2.18
CA PRO A 46 -0.10 -16.18 3.62
C PRO A 46 0.57 -14.85 3.99
N ASP A 47 1.44 -14.33 3.12
CA ASP A 47 2.12 -13.05 3.30
C ASP A 47 2.40 -12.40 1.94
N TYR A 48 2.12 -11.09 1.86
CA TYR A 48 2.36 -10.23 0.71
C TYR A 48 3.48 -9.21 0.92
N SER A 49 4.12 -9.21 2.09
CA SER A 49 5.16 -8.23 2.49
C SER A 49 6.25 -8.06 1.44
N LYS A 50 6.71 -9.15 0.82
CA LYS A 50 7.73 -9.13 -0.24
C LYS A 50 7.35 -8.35 -1.51
N TYR A 51 6.08 -7.99 -1.68
CA TYR A 51 5.59 -7.23 -2.84
C TYR A 51 5.25 -5.77 -2.53
N VAL A 52 5.44 -5.35 -1.28
CA VAL A 52 5.24 -3.96 -0.84
C VAL A 52 6.55 -3.45 -0.27
N THR A 53 7.01 -2.28 -0.71
CA THR A 53 8.28 -1.72 -0.22
C THR A 53 8.16 -0.22 0.00
N SER A 54 8.74 0.25 1.10
CA SER A 54 8.97 1.68 1.38
C SER A 54 10.38 2.13 0.97
N LYS A 55 11.21 1.24 0.41
CA LYS A 55 12.62 1.52 0.11
C LYS A 55 12.81 2.85 -0.65
N TYR A 56 12.12 3.01 -1.76
CA TYR A 56 12.32 4.16 -2.64
C TYR A 56 11.81 5.47 -2.04
N VAL A 57 10.72 5.44 -1.27
CA VAL A 57 10.23 6.65 -0.59
C VAL A 57 11.17 7.05 0.56
N THR A 58 11.75 6.07 1.25
CA THR A 58 12.76 6.31 2.29
C THR A 58 14.06 6.88 1.70
N GLU A 59 14.53 6.34 0.57
CA GLU A 59 15.70 6.88 -0.15
C GLU A 59 15.45 8.32 -0.62
N ALA A 60 14.25 8.61 -1.13
CA ALA A 60 13.86 9.97 -1.51
C ALA A 60 13.80 10.93 -0.31
N LEU A 61 13.23 10.49 0.82
CA LEU A 61 13.15 11.28 2.05
C LEU A 61 14.54 11.64 2.58
N ALA A 62 15.49 10.71 2.53
CA ALA A 62 16.87 10.93 2.99
C ALA A 62 17.70 11.83 2.07
N SER A 63 17.24 12.06 0.85
CA SER A 63 17.94 12.87 -0.16
C SER A 63 17.43 14.32 -0.26
N ASN A 64 16.43 14.68 0.55
CA ASN A 64 15.82 16.01 0.65
C ASN A 64 16.41 16.78 1.84
#